data_AF-A0A2K8MB96-F1
#
_entry.id   AF-A0A2K8MB96-F1
#
_cell.length_a   1.000
_cell.length_b   1.000
_cell.length_c   1.000
_cell.angle_alpha   90.00
_cell.angle_beta   90.00
_cell.angle_gamma   90.00
#
_symmetry.space_group_name_H-M   'P 1'
#
loop_
_entity.id
_entity.type
_entity.pdbx_description
1 polymer ?
#
loop_
_entity_poly.entity_id
_entity_poly.type
_entity_poly.pdbx_seq_one_letter_code
_entity_poly.pdbx_strand_id
1 'polypeptide(L)' 'MTTIETYLANAAAQRAAAENTDLPNRRAMHERSAVTWETMARAAEDTLGRAAVNLASKMSAAG' A
#
# COMPACT_ATOMS: atom_id res chain seq x y z
N MET A 1 -2.48 -11.10 8.70
CA MET A 1 -2.05 -9.82 8.12
C MET A 1 -2.26 -9.89 6.62
N THR A 2 -3.06 -8.99 6.05
CA THR A 2 -3.31 -8.90 4.62
C THR A 2 -2.08 -8.33 3.90
N THR A 3 -2.06 -8.43 2.57
CA THR A 3 -1.00 -7.82 1.76
C THR A 3 -0.99 -6.29 1.91
N ILE A 4 -2.17 -5.66 1.99
CA ILE A 4 -2.31 -4.22 2.24
C ILE A 4 -1.72 -3.85 3.60
N GLU A 5 -2.08 -4.58 4.66
CA GLU A 5 -1.55 -4.34 6.02
C GLU A 5 -0.03 -4.49 6.06
N THR A 6 0.53 -5.43 5.29
CA THR A 6 1.97 -5.63 5.17
C THR A 6 2.65 -4.44 4.49
N TYR A 7 2.08 -3.93 3.40
CA TYR A 7 2.60 -2.73 2.73
C TYR A 7 2.52 -1.50 3.63
N LEU A 8 1.41 -1.31 4.36
CA LEU A 8 1.27 -0.20 5.31
C LEU A 8 2.26 -0.32 6.47
N ALA A 9 2.49 -1.52 7.01
CA ALA A 9 3.49 -1.76 8.05
C ALA A 9 4.91 -1.42 7.57
N ASN A 10 5.26 -1.81 6.34
CA ASN A 10 6.55 -1.46 5.74
C ASN A 10 6.68 0.05 5.50
N ALA A 11 5.62 0.72 5.04
CA ALA A 11 5.62 2.17 4.90
C ALA A 11 5.89 2.87 6.25
N ALA A 12 5.19 2.46 7.30
CA ALA A 12 5.38 3.00 8.65
C ALA A 12 6.80 2.78 9.17
N ALA A 13 7.38 1.60 8.97
CA ALA A 13 8.76 1.31 9.34
C ALA A 13 9.76 2.22 8.62
N GLN A 14 9.52 2.51 7.33
CA GLN A 14 10.36 3.44 6.56
C GLN A 14 10.20 4.89 7.02
N ARG A 15 8.98 5.33 7.37
CA ARG A 15 8.76 6.66 7.97
C ARG A 15 9.52 6.82 9.28
N ALA A 16 9.43 5.82 10.17
CA ALA A 16 10.18 5.80 11.42
C ALA A 16 11.71 5.82 11.16
N ALA A 17 12.21 5.09 10.17
CA ALA A 17 13.63 5.13 9.81
C ALA A 17 14.08 6.49 9.26
N ALA A 18 13.21 7.19 8.50
CA ALA A 18 13.46 8.54 8.01
C ALA A 18 13.55 9.56 9.16
N GLU A 19 12.69 9.43 10.17
CA GLU A 19 12.69 10.29 11.36
C GLU A 19 13.95 10.07 12.21
N ASN A 20 14.41 8.83 12.32
CA ASN A 20 15.56 8.45 13.15
C ASN A 20 16.93 8.64 12.48
N THR A 21 17.00 9.17 11.25
CA THR A 21 18.28 9.37 10.55
C THR A 21 18.64 10.84 10.38
N ASP A 22 19.89 11.18 10.72
CA ASP A 22 20.45 12.52 10.54
C ASP A 22 21.07 12.74 9.16
N LEU A 23 21.18 11.68 8.35
CA LEU A 23 21.77 11.75 7.03
C LEU A 23 20.69 12.08 5.98
N PRO A 24 20.73 13.27 5.33
CA PRO A 24 19.65 13.72 4.44
C PRO A 24 19.40 12.78 3.26
N ASN A 25 20.47 12.18 2.72
CA ASN A 25 20.36 11.20 1.64
C ASN A 25 19.65 9.91 2.07
N ARG A 26 19.90 9.43 3.30
CA ARG A 26 19.21 8.26 3.86
C ARG A 26 17.76 8.57 4.18
N ARG A 27 17.48 9.76 4.73
CA ARG A 27 16.12 10.24 4.97
C ARG A 27 15.29 10.22 3.68
N ALA A 28 15.80 10.84 2.62
CA ALA A 28 15.15 10.87 1.30
C ALA A 28 14.98 9.47 0.67
N MET A 29 15.89 8.53 0.95
CA MET A 29 15.73 7.14 0.54
C MET A 29 14.56 6.47 1.27
N HIS A 30 14.51 6.60 2.60
CA HIS A 30 13.44 6.03 3.43
C HIS A 30 12.07 6.63 3.08
N GLU A 31 11.99 7.95 2.87
CA GLU A 31 10.76 8.63 2.45
C GLU A 31 10.25 8.12 1.09
N ARG A 32 11.13 7.99 0.08
CA ARG A 32 10.75 7.42 -1.22
C ARG A 32 10.28 5.96 -1.10
N SER A 33 10.93 5.19 -0.24
CA SER A 33 10.52 3.80 0.04
C SER A 33 9.13 3.76 0.68
N ALA A 34 8.87 4.61 1.68
CA ALA A 34 7.56 4.73 2.32
C ALA A 34 6.44 5.05 1.32
N VAL A 35 6.66 6.04 0.45
CA VAL A 35 5.71 6.41 -0.62
C VAL A 35 5.45 5.24 -1.58
N THR A 36 6.48 4.46 -1.91
CA THR A 36 6.33 3.29 -2.77
C THR A 36 5.41 2.24 -2.13
N TRP A 37 5.63 1.93 -0.85
CA TRP A 37 4.79 0.99 -0.11
C TRP A 37 3.34 1.49 0.03
N GLU A 38 3.13 2.78 0.34
CA GLU A 38 1.80 3.40 0.40
C GLU A 38 1.08 3.33 -0.95
N THR A 39 1.80 3.52 -2.05
CA THR A 39 1.26 3.41 -3.41
C THR A 39 0.84 1.96 -3.73
N MET A 40 1.65 0.98 -3.32
CA MET A 40 1.30 -0.43 -3.48
C MET A 40 0.09 -0.84 -2.64
N ALA A 41 -0.04 -0.31 -1.43
CA ALA A 41 -1.22 -0.53 -0.59
C ALA A 41 -2.50 -0.03 -1.28
N ARG A 42 -2.48 1.20 -1.80
CA ARG A 42 -3.61 1.78 -2.56
C ARG A 42 -3.94 0.97 -3.81
N ALA A 43 -2.93 0.55 -4.57
CA ALA A 43 -3.15 -0.27 -5.77
C ALA A 43 -3.76 -1.65 -5.42
N ALA A 44 -3.38 -2.24 -4.29
CA ALA A 44 -3.96 -3.48 -3.82
C ALA A 44 -5.42 -3.29 -3.35
N GLU A 45 -5.72 -2.19 -2.66
CA GLU A 45 -7.11 -1.81 -2.29
C GLU A 45 -7.99 -1.62 -3.53
N ASP A 46 -7.52 -0.87 -4.53
CA ASP A 46 -8.23 -0.65 -5.79
C ASP A 46 -8.53 -1.97 -6.52
N THR A 47 -7.57 -2.89 -6.50
CA THR A 47 -7.72 -4.21 -7.12
C THR A 47 -8.79 -5.04 -6.42
N LEU A 48 -8.81 -5.05 -5.08
CA LEU A 48 -9.85 -5.72 -4.30
C LEU A 48 -11.23 -5.10 -4.53
N GLY A 49 -11.32 -3.77 -4.57
CA GLY A 49 -12.55 -3.05 -4.88
C GLY A 49 -13.12 -3.42 -6.25
N ARG A 50 -12.28 -3.44 -7.29
CA ARG A 50 -12.68 -3.86 -8.64
C ARG A 50 -13.11 -5.33 -8.70
N ALA A 51 -12.43 -6.21 -7.97
CA ALA A 51 -12.81 -7.63 -7.91
C ALA A 51 -14.20 -7.83 -7.30
N ALA A 52 -14.53 -7.07 -6.24
CA ALA A 52 -15.86 -7.10 -5.62
C ALA A 52 -16.97 -6.64 -6.59
N VAL A 53 -16.74 -5.55 -7.34
CA VAL A 53 -17.69 -5.05 -8.35
C VAL A 53 -17.90 -6.10 -9.45
N ASN A 54 -16.83 -6.67 -9.99
CA ASN A 54 -16.91 -7.69 -11.04
C ASN A 54 -17.69 -8.93 -10.59
N LEU A 55 -17.53 -9.35 -9.33
CA LEU A 55 -18.29 -10.47 -8.78
C LEU A 55 -19.78 -10.14 -8.67
N ALA A 56 -20.12 -8.95 -8.18
CA ALA A 56 -21.51 -8.49 -8.09
C ALA A 56 -22.17 -8.43 -9.48
N SER A 57 -21.49 -7.88 -10.48
CA SER A 57 -22.01 -7.82 -11.86
C SER A 57 -22.26 -9.21 -12.46
N LYS A 58 -21.40 -10.19 -12.18
CA LYS A 58 -21.61 -11.58 -12.62
C LYS A 58 -22.83 -12.22 -11.96
N MET A 59 -23.04 -11.99 -10.66
CA MET A 59 -24.19 -12.53 -9.93
C MET A 59 -25.51 -11.91 -10.43
N SER A 60 -25.51 -10.62 -10.77
CA SER A 60 -26.69 -9.95 -11.35
C SER A 60 -26.99 -10.34 -12.80
N ALA A 61 -26.01 -10.79 -13.58
CA ALA A 61 -26.20 -11.24 -14.96
C ALA A 61 -26.61 -12.72 -15.09
N ALA A 62 -26.47 -13.49 -14.02
CA ALA A 62 -26.79 -14.92 -13.98
C ALA A 62 -28.17 -15.24 -13.39
N GLY A 63 -28.96 -14.22 -13.02
CA GLY A 63 -30.35 -14.34 -12.58
C GLY A 63 -31.32 -13.76 -13.62
#